data_AF-A0A9W4SQ95-F1
#
_entry.id   AF-A0A9W4SQ95-F1
#
_cell.length_a   1.000
_cell.length_b   1.000
_cell.length_c   1.000
_cell.angle_alpha   90.00
_cell.angle_beta   90.00
_cell.angle_gamma   90.00
#
_symmetry.space_group_name_H-M   'P 1'
#
loop_
_entity.id
_entity.type
_entity.pdbx_description
1 polymer ?
#
loop_
_entity_poly.entity_id
_entity_poly.type
_entity_poly.pdbx_seq_one_letter_code
_entity_poly.pdbx_strand_id
1 'polypeptide(L)'
;MGICDPEGATLGTVYFVFSTAFLFGWFHEGWEDGFPRGRAYIAIAGIMAMTFGDAFASIIGKTYGARNYRVIGDSRRRKTIEGSLANFIATFFSVLVFWWIMTPPALSTWNYFTGAFVSAIASTCFESISPMGIDNITVPLGVAFILSFLGY
;
A
#
# COMPACT_ATOMS: atom_id res chain seq x y z
N MET A 1 21.30 12.91 -23.10
CA MET A 1 21.22 12.83 -21.62
C MET A 1 19.80 13.26 -21.25
N GLY A 2 18.87 12.30 -21.20
CA GLY A 2 17.46 12.60 -20.96
C GLY A 2 17.28 13.00 -19.51
N ILE A 3 16.89 14.25 -19.29
CA ILE A 3 16.53 14.77 -17.97
C ILE A 3 15.39 13.89 -17.47
N CYS A 4 15.70 13.06 -16.46
CA CYS A 4 14.71 12.37 -15.67
C CYS A 4 13.90 13.48 -15.02
N ASP A 5 12.68 13.70 -15.48
CA ASP A 5 11.83 14.78 -15.02
C ASP A 5 11.58 14.61 -13.51
N PRO A 6 12.14 15.49 -12.63
CA PRO A 6 12.03 15.35 -11.19
C PRO A 6 10.61 15.62 -10.67
N GLU A 7 9.74 16.20 -11.50
CA GLU A 7 8.39 16.60 -11.12
C GLU A 7 7.51 15.40 -10.78
N GLY A 8 7.60 14.30 -11.54
CA GLY A 8 6.81 13.09 -11.30
C GLY A 8 7.20 12.32 -10.03
N ALA A 9 8.48 12.35 -9.64
CA ALA A 9 8.93 11.75 -8.39
C ALA A 9 8.51 12.58 -7.17
N THR A 10 8.48 13.91 -7.32
CA THR A 10 8.14 14.84 -6.25
C THR A 10 6.64 14.86 -5.97
N LEU A 11 5.80 14.85 -7.01
CA LEU A 11 4.34 14.77 -6.87
C LEU A 11 3.87 13.49 -6.17
N GLY A 12 4.50 12.35 -6.50
CA GLY A 12 4.20 11.08 -5.83
C GLY A 12 4.41 11.15 -4.31
N THR A 13 5.52 11.73 -3.84
CA THR A 13 5.78 11.88 -2.41
C THR A 13 4.75 12.79 -1.74
N VAL A 14 4.35 13.88 -2.41
CA VAL A 14 3.30 14.78 -1.91
C VAL A 14 1.97 14.04 -1.76
N TYR A 15 1.56 13.28 -2.78
CA TYR A 15 0.34 12.47 -2.74
C TYR A 15 0.34 11.42 -1.63
N PHE A 16 1.50 10.82 -1.36
CA PHE A 16 1.63 9.87 -0.26
C PHE A 16 1.41 10.55 1.09
N VAL A 17 2.03 11.71 1.32
CA VAL A 17 1.87 12.46 2.58
C VAL A 17 0.41 12.84 2.80
N PHE A 18 -0.29 13.31 1.77
CA PHE A 18 -1.73 13.60 1.87
C PHE A 18 -2.55 12.33 2.14
N SER A 19 -2.24 11.22 1.49
CA SER A 19 -2.96 9.95 1.69
C SER A 19 -2.78 9.41 3.11
N THR A 20 -1.55 9.45 3.63
CA THR A 20 -1.27 9.01 5.01
C THR A 20 -1.93 9.90 6.05
N ALA A 21 -1.86 11.23 5.88
CA ALA A 21 -2.53 12.19 6.75
C ALA A 21 -4.05 11.99 6.75
N PHE A 22 -4.63 11.80 5.56
CA PHE A 22 -6.06 11.50 5.41
C PHE A 22 -6.44 10.19 6.09
N LEU A 23 -5.69 9.10 5.88
CA LEU A 23 -5.99 7.80 6.49
C LEU A 23 -5.95 7.84 8.00
N PHE A 24 -4.90 8.43 8.58
CA PHE A 24 -4.86 8.57 10.01
C PHE A 24 -5.97 9.48 10.53
N GLY A 25 -6.24 10.61 9.87
CA GLY A 25 -7.34 11.48 10.27
C GLY A 25 -8.72 10.81 10.22
N TRP A 26 -8.95 9.96 9.21
CA TRP A 26 -10.22 9.26 8.98
C TRP A 26 -10.44 8.08 9.93
N PHE A 27 -9.41 7.28 10.17
CA PHE A 27 -9.48 6.07 10.99
C PHE A 27 -9.10 6.31 12.46
N HIS A 28 -8.72 7.52 12.80
CA HIS A 28 -8.46 7.91 14.18
C HIS A 28 -9.79 8.11 14.93
N GLU A 29 -9.90 7.45 16.07
CA GLU A 29 -10.99 7.64 17.02
C GLU A 29 -10.41 8.01 18.39
N GLY A 30 -11.13 8.84 19.17
CA GLY A 30 -10.70 9.22 20.51
C GLY A 30 -9.61 10.30 20.54
N TRP A 31 -9.84 11.43 19.87
CA TRP A 31 -8.93 12.58 19.81
C TRP A 31 -8.49 13.11 21.18
N GLU A 32 -9.30 12.90 22.21
CA GLU A 32 -9.04 13.37 23.57
C GLU A 32 -7.98 12.52 24.31
N ASP A 33 -7.82 11.26 23.93
CA ASP A 33 -6.98 10.33 24.69
C ASP A 33 -5.57 10.13 24.07
N GLY A 34 -5.29 10.73 22.91
CA GLY A 34 -3.99 10.73 22.23
C GLY A 34 -3.98 10.03 20.87
N PHE A 35 -2.95 10.27 20.05
CA PHE A 35 -2.91 9.89 18.63
C PHE A 35 -1.78 8.88 18.30
N PRO A 36 -1.99 7.88 17.42
CA PRO A 36 -3.25 7.46 16.78
C PRO A 36 -3.99 6.33 17.55
N ARG A 37 -5.33 6.35 17.57
CA ARG A 37 -6.19 5.41 18.31
C ARG A 37 -7.40 4.94 17.49
N GLY A 38 -8.12 3.94 18.01
CA GLY A 38 -9.25 3.31 17.33
C GLY A 38 -8.79 2.40 16.18
N ARG A 39 -9.21 2.73 14.96
CA ARG A 39 -9.02 1.91 13.77
C ARG A 39 -7.75 2.25 13.00
N ALA A 40 -6.78 2.89 13.65
CA ALA A 40 -5.50 3.28 13.08
C ALA A 40 -4.68 2.11 12.48
N TYR A 41 -4.91 0.88 12.95
CA TYR A 41 -4.29 -0.32 12.36
C TYR A 41 -4.72 -0.54 10.90
N ILE A 42 -5.94 -0.12 10.51
CA ILE A 42 -6.43 -0.16 9.12
C ILE A 42 -5.65 0.83 8.25
N ALA A 43 -5.41 2.05 8.77
CA ALA A 43 -4.58 3.05 8.11
C ALA A 43 -3.14 2.52 7.91
N ILE A 44 -2.56 1.91 8.95
CA ILE A 44 -1.23 1.30 8.88
C ILE A 44 -1.17 0.20 7.82
N ALA A 45 -2.20 -0.63 7.68
CA ALA A 45 -2.21 -1.67 6.65
C ALA A 45 -2.08 -1.09 5.23
N GLY A 46 -2.83 -0.02 4.93
CA GLY A 46 -2.71 0.69 3.65
C GLY A 46 -1.34 1.35 3.44
N ILE A 47 -0.80 1.97 4.49
CA ILE A 47 0.53 2.61 4.44
C ILE A 47 1.63 1.56 4.23
N MET A 48 1.57 0.42 4.92
CA MET A 48 2.53 -0.68 4.74
C MET A 48 2.44 -1.30 3.36
N ALA A 49 1.22 -1.51 2.86
CA ALA A 49 0.97 -2.01 1.51
C ALA A 49 1.61 -1.12 0.45
N MET A 50 1.48 0.20 0.58
CA MET A 50 2.11 1.13 -0.35
C MET A 50 3.64 1.16 -0.17
N THR A 51 4.13 1.33 1.05
CA THR A 51 5.56 1.54 1.31
C THR A 51 6.40 0.30 1.02
N PHE A 52 6.10 -0.83 1.67
CA PHE A 52 6.84 -2.06 1.49
C PHE A 52 6.49 -2.73 0.17
N GLY A 53 5.21 -2.72 -0.21
CA GLY A 53 4.75 -3.30 -1.47
C GLY A 53 5.45 -2.68 -2.68
N ASP A 54 5.31 -1.36 -2.89
CA ASP A 54 5.91 -0.66 -4.04
C ASP A 54 7.44 -0.72 -4.01
N ALA A 55 8.06 -0.57 -2.83
CA ALA A 55 9.52 -0.66 -2.71
C ALA A 55 10.05 -2.02 -3.18
N PHE A 56 9.45 -3.13 -2.72
CA PHE A 56 9.85 -4.47 -3.13
C PHE A 56 9.48 -4.75 -4.59
N ALA A 57 8.32 -4.28 -5.06
CA ALA A 57 7.91 -4.40 -6.45
C ALA A 57 8.91 -3.74 -7.40
N SER A 58 9.38 -2.55 -7.04
CA SER A 58 10.36 -1.77 -7.79
C SER A 58 11.74 -2.43 -7.79
N ILE A 59 12.22 -2.89 -6.63
CA ILE A 59 13.54 -3.54 -6.50
C ILE A 59 13.57 -4.88 -7.25
N ILE A 60 12.61 -5.77 -6.97
CA ILE A 60 12.56 -7.10 -7.58
C ILE A 60 12.16 -7.00 -9.05
N GLY A 61 11.23 -6.11 -9.39
CA GLY A 61 10.80 -5.91 -10.77
C GLY A 61 11.92 -5.37 -11.66
N LYS A 62 12.80 -4.50 -11.16
CA LYS A 62 13.98 -4.03 -11.92
C LYS A 62 15.09 -5.07 -12.01
N THR A 63 15.27 -5.87 -10.96
CA THR A 63 16.40 -6.82 -10.87
C THR A 63 16.11 -8.16 -11.56
N TYR A 64 14.89 -8.68 -11.40
CA TYR A 64 14.47 -10.02 -11.81
C TYR A 64 13.29 -10.02 -12.79
N GLY A 65 12.81 -8.85 -13.21
CA GLY A 65 11.64 -8.71 -14.07
C GLY A 65 11.85 -9.26 -15.47
N ALA A 66 11.48 -10.52 -15.69
CA ALA A 66 11.52 -11.16 -17.00
C ALA A 66 10.19 -10.94 -17.76
N ARG A 67 9.06 -11.02 -17.06
CA ARG A 67 7.72 -10.97 -17.66
C ARG A 67 7.09 -9.60 -17.47
N ASN A 68 7.33 -8.73 -18.45
CA ASN A 68 6.82 -7.36 -18.47
C ASN A 68 5.40 -7.29 -19.03
N TYR A 69 4.55 -6.48 -18.41
CA TYR A 69 3.26 -6.05 -18.94
C TYR A 69 3.15 -4.51 -18.92
N ARG A 70 2.22 -3.99 -19.72
CA ARG A 70 1.97 -2.55 -19.81
C ARG A 70 0.80 -2.17 -18.92
N VAL A 71 0.96 -1.08 -18.18
CA VAL A 71 -0.14 -0.50 -17.39
C VAL A 71 -1.01 0.33 -18.33
N ILE A 72 -2.33 0.30 -18.10
CA ILE A 72 -3.29 1.12 -18.84
C ILE A 72 -2.98 2.59 -18.54
N GLY A 73 -2.65 3.36 -19.59
CA GLY A 73 -2.42 4.82 -19.47
C GLY A 73 -0.97 5.27 -19.33
N ASP A 74 0.01 4.37 -19.13
CA ASP A 74 1.44 4.73 -19.15
C ASP A 74 2.22 3.76 -20.05
N SER A 75 2.64 4.26 -21.22
CA SER A 75 3.41 3.49 -22.20
C SER A 75 4.91 3.42 -21.89
N ARG A 76 5.42 4.18 -20.90
CA ARG A 76 6.86 4.31 -20.61
C ARG A 76 7.32 3.42 -19.46
N ARG A 77 6.46 3.08 -18.50
CA ARG A 77 6.77 2.10 -17.44
C ARG A 77 6.27 0.71 -17.78
N ARG A 78 7.13 -0.29 -17.52
CA ARG A 78 6.78 -1.70 -17.57
C ARG A 78 6.67 -2.20 -16.14
N LYS A 79 5.50 -2.71 -15.75
CA LYS A 79 5.35 -3.50 -14.52
C LYS A 79 5.68 -4.95 -14.85
N THR A 80 6.09 -5.72 -13.86
CA THR A 80 6.47 -7.12 -14.06
C THR A 80 5.67 -8.03 -13.16
N ILE A 81 5.48 -9.28 -13.61
CA ILE A 81 4.80 -10.29 -12.80
C ILE A 81 5.61 -10.56 -11.52
N GLU A 82 6.93 -10.59 -11.64
CA GLU A 82 7.86 -10.78 -10.52
C GLU A 82 7.78 -9.63 -9.51
N GLY A 83 7.68 -8.38 -9.99
CA GLY A 83 7.46 -7.21 -9.13
C GLY A 83 6.09 -7.26 -8.44
N SER A 84 5.04 -7.70 -9.14
CA SER A 84 3.69 -7.84 -8.57
C SER A 84 3.64 -8.94 -7.50
N LEU A 85 4.36 -10.05 -7.70
CA LEU A 85 4.52 -11.09 -6.69
C LEU A 85 5.32 -10.59 -5.48
N ALA A 86 6.36 -9.79 -5.70
CA ALA A 86 7.11 -9.17 -4.63
C ALA A 86 6.25 -8.19 -3.83
N ASN A 87 5.42 -7.37 -4.49
CA ASN A 87 4.44 -6.49 -3.85
C ASN A 87 3.51 -7.28 -2.92
N PHE A 88 2.95 -8.37 -3.44
CA PHE A 88 2.04 -9.25 -2.71
C PHE A 88 2.69 -9.79 -1.43
N ILE A 89 3.88 -10.40 -1.57
CA ILE A 89 4.60 -11.01 -0.44
C ILE A 89 5.01 -9.94 0.58
N ALA A 90 5.58 -8.82 0.12
CA ALA A 90 6.02 -7.74 0.99
C ALA A 90 4.84 -7.09 1.74
N THR A 91 3.71 -6.86 1.08
CA THR A 91 2.50 -6.35 1.71
C THR A 91 1.97 -7.33 2.76
N PHE A 92 1.86 -8.61 2.42
CA PHE A 92 1.35 -9.63 3.34
C PHE A 92 2.16 -9.67 4.65
N PHE A 93 3.49 -9.76 4.55
CA PHE A 93 4.34 -9.84 5.74
C PHE A 93 4.44 -8.51 6.49
N SER A 94 4.53 -7.37 5.80
CA SER A 94 4.59 -6.07 6.48
C SER A 94 3.31 -5.78 7.27
N VAL A 95 2.13 -6.02 6.69
CA VAL A 95 0.85 -5.85 7.40
C VAL A 95 0.76 -6.79 8.60
N LEU A 96 1.11 -8.08 8.43
CA LEU A 96 1.12 -9.03 9.54
C LEU A 96 2.02 -8.59 10.69
N VAL A 97 3.26 -8.21 10.39
CA VAL A 97 4.24 -7.81 11.40
C VAL A 97 3.78 -6.56 12.15
N PHE A 98 3.32 -5.54 11.42
CA PHE A 98 2.89 -4.29 12.06
C PHE A 98 1.60 -4.45 12.86
N TRP A 99 0.64 -5.24 12.39
CA TRP A 99 -0.53 -5.58 13.19
C TRP A 99 -0.14 -6.37 14.44
N TRP A 100 0.79 -7.32 14.33
CA TRP A 100 1.30 -8.05 15.50
C TRP A 100 1.95 -7.11 16.52
N ILE A 101 2.78 -6.16 16.08
CA ILE A 101 3.40 -5.16 16.96
C ILE A 101 2.35 -4.27 17.63
N MET A 102 1.33 -3.82 16.89
CA MET A 102 0.29 -2.94 17.42
C MET A 102 -0.71 -3.66 18.32
N THR A 103 -0.87 -4.98 18.14
CA THR A 103 -1.85 -5.82 18.85
C THR A 103 -3.25 -5.18 18.92
N PRO A 104 -3.89 -4.86 17.78
CA PRO A 104 -5.22 -4.25 17.76
C PRO A 104 -6.24 -5.17 18.47
N PRO A 105 -6.93 -4.69 19.52
CA PRO A 105 -7.83 -5.52 20.34
C PRO A 105 -9.08 -5.95 19.59
N ALA A 106 -9.44 -5.27 18.50
CA ALA A 106 -10.60 -5.58 17.68
C ALA A 106 -10.40 -6.81 16.77
N LEU A 107 -9.16 -7.26 16.56
CA LEU A 107 -8.84 -8.32 15.61
C LEU A 107 -8.58 -9.66 16.33
N SER A 108 -9.27 -10.71 15.89
CA SER A 108 -8.94 -12.09 16.25
C SER A 108 -7.65 -12.55 15.52
N THR A 109 -6.96 -13.58 16.02
CA THR A 109 -5.77 -14.15 15.32
C THR A 109 -6.07 -14.53 13.87
N TRP A 110 -7.27 -15.03 13.58
CA TRP A 110 -7.68 -15.35 12.21
C TRP A 110 -7.82 -14.11 11.33
N ASN A 111 -8.26 -13.00 11.90
CA ASN A 111 -8.41 -11.73 11.18
C ASN A 111 -7.06 -11.14 10.77
N TYR A 112 -5.97 -11.46 11.48
CA TYR A 112 -4.62 -10.98 11.11
C TYR A 112 -4.21 -11.57 9.75
N PHE A 113 -4.30 -12.89 9.63
CA PHE A 113 -3.92 -13.60 8.40
C PHE A 113 -4.84 -13.24 7.23
N THR A 114 -6.16 -13.23 7.46
CA THR A 114 -7.11 -12.90 6.39
C THR A 114 -7.03 -11.44 5.97
N GLY A 115 -6.91 -10.50 6.91
CA GLY A 115 -6.77 -9.07 6.61
C GLY A 115 -5.46 -8.75 5.89
N ALA A 116 -4.34 -9.35 6.30
CA ALA A 116 -3.08 -9.20 5.57
C ALA A 116 -3.13 -9.80 4.16
N PHE A 117 -3.81 -10.94 3.99
CA PHE A 117 -4.00 -11.56 2.68
C PHE A 117 -4.86 -10.68 1.76
N VAL A 118 -5.97 -10.15 2.26
CA VAL A 118 -6.82 -9.19 1.54
C VAL A 118 -6.02 -7.94 1.17
N SER A 119 -5.22 -7.41 2.10
CA SER A 119 -4.36 -6.25 1.87
C SER A 119 -3.37 -6.51 0.73
N ALA A 120 -2.74 -7.69 0.70
CA ALA A 120 -1.80 -8.07 -0.34
C ALA A 120 -2.46 -8.19 -1.72
N ILE A 121 -3.65 -8.77 -1.80
CA ILE A 121 -4.44 -8.82 -3.05
C ILE A 121 -4.79 -7.41 -3.51
N ALA A 122 -5.41 -6.62 -2.63
CA ALA A 122 -5.85 -5.26 -2.94
C ALA A 122 -4.69 -4.39 -3.40
N SER A 123 -3.58 -4.41 -2.66
CA SER A 123 -2.35 -3.68 -3.00
C SER A 123 -1.88 -4.04 -4.40
N THR A 124 -1.77 -5.34 -4.70
CA THR A 124 -1.28 -5.82 -6.00
C THR A 124 -2.22 -5.45 -7.14
N CYS A 125 -3.53 -5.50 -6.91
CA CYS A 125 -4.51 -5.04 -7.89
C CYS A 125 -4.36 -3.54 -8.17
N PHE A 126 -4.36 -2.69 -7.14
CA PHE A 126 -4.20 -1.24 -7.31
C PHE A 126 -2.86 -0.88 -7.96
N GLU A 127 -1.78 -1.53 -7.54
CA GLU A 127 -0.44 -1.35 -8.09
C GLU A 127 -0.36 -1.73 -9.58
N SER A 128 -1.06 -2.79 -9.98
CA SER A 128 -1.07 -3.26 -11.38
C SER A 128 -1.84 -2.35 -12.34
N ILE A 129 -2.82 -1.58 -11.83
CA ILE A 129 -3.70 -0.72 -12.64
C ILE A 129 -3.31 0.77 -12.55
N SER A 130 -2.54 1.18 -11.55
CA SER A 130 -2.30 2.59 -11.28
C SER A 130 -1.22 3.20 -12.18
N PRO A 131 -1.51 4.33 -12.85
CA PRO A 131 -0.49 5.11 -13.55
C PRO A 131 0.52 5.73 -12.57
N MET A 132 1.68 6.16 -13.10
CA MET A 132 2.78 6.72 -12.31
C MET A 132 2.31 7.84 -11.35
N GLY A 133 2.56 7.64 -10.05
CA GLY A 133 2.30 8.62 -8.99
C GLY A 133 0.88 8.58 -8.43
N ILE A 134 -0.08 8.01 -9.15
CA ILE A 134 -1.46 7.83 -8.67
C ILE A 134 -1.55 6.62 -7.72
N ASP A 135 -0.68 5.64 -7.89
CA ASP A 135 -0.42 4.52 -6.98
C ASP A 135 -0.27 5.00 -5.52
N ASN A 136 0.38 6.15 -5.33
CA ASN A 136 0.59 6.75 -4.02
C ASN A 136 -0.68 7.27 -3.33
N ILE A 137 -1.80 7.30 -4.04
CA ILE A 137 -3.15 7.59 -3.52
C ILE A 137 -3.98 6.31 -3.50
N THR A 138 -4.04 5.60 -4.63
CA THR A 138 -4.96 4.47 -4.83
C THR A 138 -4.59 3.27 -3.97
N VAL A 139 -3.31 2.93 -3.83
CA VAL A 139 -2.86 1.79 -3.03
C VAL A 139 -3.18 1.98 -1.54
N PRO A 140 -2.70 3.04 -0.85
CA PRO A 140 -2.92 3.17 0.58
C PRO A 140 -4.41 3.37 0.92
N LEU A 141 -5.12 4.21 0.16
CA LEU A 141 -6.55 4.42 0.38
C LEU A 141 -7.36 3.17 0.06
N GLY A 142 -7.11 2.55 -1.10
CA GLY A 142 -7.86 1.40 -1.56
C GLY A 142 -7.75 0.21 -0.63
N VAL A 143 -6.54 -0.11 -0.15
CA VAL A 143 -6.32 -1.17 0.83
C VAL A 143 -7.07 -0.88 2.13
N ALA A 144 -6.91 0.32 2.70
CA ALA A 144 -7.55 0.69 3.95
C ALA A 144 -9.09 0.66 3.86
N PHE A 145 -9.66 1.19 2.77
CA PHE A 145 -11.11 1.18 2.57
C PHE A 145 -11.68 -0.22 2.34
N ILE A 146 -10.98 -1.09 1.60
CA ILE A 146 -11.41 -2.49 1.42
C ILE A 146 -11.45 -3.21 2.78
N LEU A 147 -10.41 -3.06 3.60
CA LEU A 147 -10.39 -3.64 4.94
C LEU A 147 -11.53 -3.10 5.81
N SER A 148 -11.71 -1.77 5.82
CA SER A 148 -12.80 -1.15 6.57
C SER A 148 -14.18 -1.63 6.12
N PHE A 149 -14.39 -1.79 4.81
CA PHE A 149 -15.65 -2.28 4.25
C PHE A 149 -15.93 -3.74 4.64
N LEU A 150 -14.89 -4.57 4.73
CA LEU A 150 -14.98 -5.96 5.16
C LEU A 150 -15.10 -6.12 6.68
N GLY A 151 -15.15 -5.03 7.44
CA GLY A 151 -15.36 -5.04 8.88
C GLY A 151 -14.13 -5.42 9.70
N TYR A 152 -12.94 -5.25 9.13
CA TYR A 152 -11.70 -5.32 9.91
C TYR A 152 -11.59 -4.14 10.88
#